data_AF-B8ZUZ9-F1
#
_entry.id   AF-B8ZUZ9-F1
#
_cell.length_a   1.000
_cell.length_b   1.000
_cell.length_c   1.000
_cell.angle_alpha   90.00
_cell.angle_beta   90.00
_cell.angle_gamma   90.00
#
_symmetry.space_group_name_H-M   'P 1'
#
loop_
_entity.id
_entity.type
_entity.pdbx_description
1 polymer ?
#
loop_
_entity_poly.entity_id
_entity_poly.type
_entity_poly.pdbx_seq_one_letter_code
_entity_poly.pdbx_strand_id
1 'polypeptide(L)'
;PAFPYKFKFKFSACPNDCVASIARADMSVIGTWKDEIQIGHNEVTRYAAAGVDIQKDVCGNCPTKCMDWDGKTLSIANRDCVRCMHCINAMPKALRPGKEKGAVILVGAKAPILQGALLSSVLIPFVPADELLDTIKELVQRIWDFWDEYGTNRERLGEMIQRVGLATFLEGIGLDPAPEMVSAPRDNPYIYFQTEKESGQ
;
A
#
# COMPACT_ATOMS: atom_id res chain seq x y z
N PRO A 1 -17.39 3.88 -24.88
CA PRO A 1 -16.70 3.38 -23.66
C PRO A 1 -17.72 3.23 -22.54
N ALA A 2 -17.78 2.06 -21.91
CA ALA A 2 -18.84 1.69 -20.95
C ALA A 2 -18.54 2.16 -19.51
N PHE A 3 -17.75 3.22 -19.34
CA PHE A 3 -17.37 3.74 -18.02
C PHE A 3 -17.59 5.25 -17.95
N PRO A 4 -17.82 5.82 -16.75
CA PRO A 4 -17.96 7.27 -16.57
C PRO A 4 -16.72 8.04 -17.02
N TYR A 5 -15.53 7.45 -16.88
CA TYR A 5 -14.29 8.04 -17.40
C TYR A 5 -13.17 7.02 -17.68
N LYS A 6 -11.91 7.47 -17.75
CA LYS A 6 -10.73 6.59 -17.93
C LYS A 6 -10.39 5.84 -16.65
N PHE A 7 -9.99 4.57 -16.81
CA PHE A 7 -9.47 3.71 -15.75
C PHE A 7 -8.11 3.13 -16.17
N LYS A 8 -7.15 3.01 -15.24
CA LYS A 8 -5.78 2.57 -15.51
C LYS A 8 -5.30 1.56 -14.46
N PHE A 9 -4.65 0.50 -14.94
CA PHE A 9 -3.89 -0.44 -14.12
C PHE A 9 -2.38 -0.18 -14.23
N LYS A 10 -1.65 -0.33 -13.12
CA LYS A 10 -0.19 -0.46 -13.12
C LYS A 10 0.26 -1.40 -12.01
N PHE A 11 1.33 -2.13 -12.30
CA PHE A 11 1.86 -3.19 -11.44
C PHE A 11 3.34 -2.93 -11.17
N SER A 12 3.70 -2.81 -9.91
CA SER A 12 5.07 -2.69 -9.43
C SER A 12 5.41 -3.88 -8.55
N ALA A 13 6.58 -4.48 -8.75
CA ALA A 13 6.95 -5.70 -8.02
C ALA A 13 7.39 -5.45 -6.56
N CYS A 14 7.71 -4.21 -6.19
CA CYS A 14 8.10 -3.85 -4.83
C CYS A 14 7.82 -2.36 -4.55
N PRO A 15 7.94 -1.89 -3.29
CA PRO A 15 7.67 -0.50 -2.90
C PRO A 15 8.61 0.56 -3.49
N ASN A 16 9.70 0.18 -4.18
CA ASN A 16 10.46 1.11 -5.02
C ASN A 16 9.63 1.67 -6.19
N ASP A 17 8.52 1.03 -6.53
CA ASP A 17 7.50 1.48 -7.47
C ASP A 17 8.05 2.01 -8.81
N CYS A 18 8.89 1.21 -9.49
CA CYS A 18 9.62 1.65 -10.68
C CYS A 18 8.75 2.10 -11.87
N VAL A 19 7.47 1.70 -11.93
CA VAL A 19 6.51 2.20 -12.97
C VAL A 19 5.66 3.38 -12.49
N ALA A 20 5.90 3.87 -11.26
CA ALA A 20 5.13 4.90 -10.57
C ALA A 20 3.64 4.57 -10.58
N SER A 21 3.30 3.34 -10.20
CA SER A 21 1.92 2.85 -10.13
C SER A 21 1.09 3.68 -9.15
N ILE A 22 1.64 4.05 -7.99
CA ILE A 22 0.92 4.81 -6.94
C ILE A 22 0.48 6.20 -7.41
N ALA A 23 1.16 6.77 -8.41
CA ALA A 23 0.89 8.12 -8.89
C ALA A 23 0.11 8.16 -10.21
N ARG A 24 0.08 7.05 -10.97
CA ARG A 24 -0.30 7.06 -12.39
C ARG A 24 -1.35 6.03 -12.77
N ALA A 25 -2.03 5.41 -11.82
CA ALA A 25 -3.05 4.39 -12.05
C ALA A 25 -4.26 4.55 -11.12
N ASP A 26 -5.46 4.29 -11.65
CA ASP A 26 -6.68 4.24 -10.83
C ASP A 26 -6.66 3.03 -9.89
N MET A 27 -6.01 1.93 -10.32
CA MET A 27 -5.66 0.80 -9.48
C MET A 27 -4.15 0.51 -9.60
N SER A 28 -3.46 0.60 -8.47
CA SER A 28 -2.04 0.35 -8.32
C SER A 28 -1.85 -0.95 -7.54
N VAL A 29 -1.07 -1.87 -8.09
CA VAL A 29 -0.72 -3.13 -7.42
C VAL A 29 0.77 -3.09 -7.12
N ILE A 30 1.13 -3.09 -5.83
CA ILE A 30 2.52 -2.96 -5.38
C ILE A 30 2.91 -4.19 -4.57
N GLY A 31 3.83 -4.99 -5.11
CA GLY A 31 4.33 -6.21 -4.48
C GLY A 31 4.98 -5.94 -3.12
N THR A 32 4.83 -6.90 -2.21
CA THR A 32 5.39 -6.86 -0.85
C THR A 32 5.53 -8.28 -0.29
N TRP A 33 5.88 -8.40 0.99
CA TRP A 33 5.96 -9.66 1.72
C TRP A 33 5.41 -9.49 3.13
N LYS A 34 5.01 -10.58 3.80
CA LYS A 34 4.48 -10.55 5.18
C LYS A 34 5.40 -11.16 6.24
N ASP A 35 6.33 -12.02 5.84
CA ASP A 35 7.30 -12.66 6.72
C ASP A 35 8.57 -11.80 6.92
N GLU A 36 9.61 -12.41 7.47
CA GLU A 36 10.83 -11.71 7.86
C GLU A 36 11.74 -11.40 6.66
N ILE A 37 12.44 -10.26 6.74
CA ILE A 37 13.55 -9.96 5.84
C ILE A 37 14.62 -11.04 6.01
N GLN A 38 15.10 -11.58 4.89
CA GLN A 38 16.16 -12.57 4.89
C GLN A 38 17.51 -11.89 5.08
N ILE A 39 18.31 -12.32 6.07
CA ILE A 39 19.60 -11.73 6.43
C ILE A 39 20.74 -12.72 6.17
N GLY A 40 21.66 -12.36 5.29
CA GLY A 40 22.93 -13.05 5.09
C GLY A 40 24.03 -12.41 5.94
N HIS A 41 24.22 -12.87 7.18
CA HIS A 41 25.16 -12.27 8.15
C HIS A 41 26.61 -12.13 7.62
N ASN A 42 27.07 -13.10 6.82
CA ASN A 42 28.40 -13.03 6.20
C ASN A 42 28.52 -11.86 5.21
N GLU A 43 27.47 -11.58 4.43
CA GLU A 43 27.45 -10.46 3.50
C GLU A 43 27.29 -9.13 4.22
N VAL A 44 26.54 -9.07 5.33
CA VAL A 44 26.47 -7.88 6.20
C VAL A 44 27.88 -7.48 6.66
N THR A 45 28.65 -8.46 7.15
CA THR A 45 30.03 -8.22 7.60
C THR A 45 30.94 -7.74 6.45
N ARG A 46 30.73 -8.27 5.23
CA ARG A 46 31.45 -7.81 4.03
C ARG A 46 31.12 -6.37 3.67
N TYR A 47 29.86 -5.94 3.81
CA TYR A 47 29.49 -4.53 3.61
C TYR A 47 30.16 -3.61 4.63
N ALA A 48 30.18 -3.99 5.91
CA ALA A 48 30.88 -3.23 6.95
C ALA A 48 32.39 -3.11 6.64
N ALA A 49 33.04 -4.22 6.29
CA ALA A 49 34.46 -4.23 5.93
C ALA A 49 34.77 -3.45 4.64
N ALA A 50 33.81 -3.35 3.72
CA ALA A 50 33.92 -2.55 2.50
C ALA A 50 33.70 -1.04 2.74
N GLY A 51 33.45 -0.61 3.99
CA GLY A 51 33.35 0.79 4.38
C GLY A 51 31.94 1.35 4.44
N VAL A 52 30.89 0.51 4.35
CA VAL A 52 29.52 0.96 4.62
C VAL A 52 29.34 1.16 6.12
N ASP A 53 28.93 2.37 6.52
CA ASP A 53 28.56 2.64 7.90
C ASP A 53 27.14 2.12 8.16
N ILE A 54 27.03 0.84 8.54
CA ILE A 54 25.73 0.18 8.76
C ILE A 54 24.89 0.91 9.81
N GLN A 55 25.53 1.45 10.84
CA GLN A 55 24.80 2.15 11.89
C GLN A 55 24.18 3.44 11.35
N LYS A 56 24.98 4.27 10.68
CA LYS A 56 24.55 5.58 10.20
C LYS A 56 23.69 5.48 8.93
N ASP A 57 24.14 4.74 7.93
CA ASP A 57 23.57 4.78 6.59
C ASP A 57 22.38 3.81 6.43
N VAL A 58 22.30 2.76 7.25
CA VAL A 58 21.22 1.76 7.20
C VAL A 58 20.28 1.90 8.40
N CYS A 59 20.76 1.62 9.62
CA CYS A 59 19.89 1.58 10.80
C CYS A 59 19.36 2.99 11.15
N GLY A 60 20.25 3.99 11.12
CA GLY A 60 19.95 5.40 11.35
C GLY A 60 18.96 6.00 10.35
N ASN A 61 18.84 5.42 9.16
CA ASN A 61 17.90 5.86 8.11
C ASN A 61 16.63 4.99 8.01
N CYS A 62 16.52 3.91 8.79
CA CYS A 62 15.29 3.14 8.89
C CYS A 62 14.16 4.06 9.42
N PRO A 63 12.99 4.13 8.74
CA PRO A 63 11.92 5.04 9.13
C PRO A 63 11.31 4.70 10.49
N THR A 64 11.23 3.41 10.84
CA THR A 64 10.66 2.94 12.12
C THR A 64 11.70 2.62 13.18
N LYS A 65 13.00 2.80 12.88
CA LYS A 65 14.11 2.45 13.78
C LYS A 65 14.04 1.00 14.31
N CYS A 66 13.53 0.09 13.49
CA CYS A 66 13.36 -1.33 13.84
C CYS A 66 14.62 -2.19 13.61
N MET A 67 15.79 -1.57 13.41
CA MET A 67 17.04 -2.27 13.10
C MET A 67 18.11 -1.94 14.14
N ASP A 68 18.92 -2.94 14.50
CA ASP A 68 20.01 -2.78 15.45
C ASP A 68 21.29 -3.45 14.94
N TRP A 69 22.43 -2.80 15.14
CA TRP A 69 23.75 -3.22 14.69
C TRP A 69 24.77 -3.06 15.81
N ASP A 70 25.29 -4.19 16.32
CA ASP A 70 26.25 -4.22 17.43
C ASP A 70 27.73 -4.11 16.99
N GLY A 71 27.99 -3.88 15.70
CA GLY A 71 29.33 -3.93 15.10
C GLY A 71 29.69 -5.27 14.44
N LYS A 72 28.88 -6.32 14.63
CA LYS A 72 29.10 -7.66 14.09
C LYS A 72 27.82 -8.32 13.55
N THR A 73 26.69 -8.14 14.21
CA THR A 73 25.40 -8.76 13.91
C THR A 73 24.34 -7.70 13.69
N LEU A 74 23.61 -7.82 12.58
CA LEU A 74 22.45 -7.00 12.26
C LEU A 74 21.19 -7.78 12.64
N SER A 75 20.31 -7.13 13.40
CA SER A 75 18.98 -7.65 13.73
C SER A 75 17.89 -6.69 13.22
N ILE A 76 16.72 -7.25 12.92
CA ILE A 76 15.56 -6.50 12.41
C ILE A 76 14.32 -6.96 13.15
N ALA A 77 13.64 -6.06 13.84
CA ALA A 77 12.33 -6.29 14.43
C ALA A 77 11.25 -6.18 13.31
N ASN A 78 11.04 -7.28 12.58
CA ASN A 78 10.17 -7.29 11.38
C ASN A 78 8.73 -6.86 11.65
N ARG A 79 8.23 -7.04 12.88
CA ARG A 79 6.90 -6.57 13.29
C ARG A 79 6.72 -5.06 13.08
N ASP A 80 7.77 -4.28 13.33
CA ASP A 80 7.77 -2.82 13.23
C ASP A 80 8.32 -2.34 11.87
N CYS A 81 8.60 -3.25 10.94
CA CYS A 81 9.10 -2.93 9.62
C CYS A 81 7.95 -2.55 8.68
N VAL A 82 8.03 -1.33 8.13
CA VAL A 82 7.07 -0.83 7.10
C VAL A 82 7.46 -1.20 5.68
N ARG A 83 8.48 -2.05 5.50
CA ARG A 83 8.91 -2.61 4.20
C ARG A 83 9.25 -1.54 3.14
N CYS A 84 9.84 -0.43 3.57
CA CYS A 84 10.18 0.73 2.72
C CYS A 84 11.30 0.49 1.68
N MET A 85 11.87 -0.71 1.61
CA MET A 85 13.02 -1.10 0.77
C MET A 85 14.37 -0.46 1.08
N HIS A 86 14.47 0.57 1.94
CA HIS A 86 15.74 1.28 2.23
C HIS A 86 16.94 0.36 2.51
N CYS A 87 16.81 -0.50 3.52
CA CYS A 87 17.92 -1.38 3.93
C CYS A 87 18.27 -2.41 2.85
N ILE A 88 17.28 -2.96 2.13
CA ILE A 88 17.48 -3.90 1.03
C ILE A 88 18.18 -3.21 -0.15
N ASN A 89 17.79 -1.97 -0.47
CA ASN A 89 18.42 -1.17 -1.52
C ASN A 89 19.88 -0.85 -1.18
N ALA A 90 20.18 -0.58 0.10
CA ALA A 90 21.54 -0.29 0.57
C ALA A 90 22.44 -1.54 0.58
N MET A 91 21.91 -2.71 0.96
CA MET A 91 22.68 -3.95 1.09
C MET A 91 22.05 -5.15 0.37
N PRO A 92 21.84 -5.10 -0.96
CA PRO A 92 21.05 -6.11 -1.70
C PRO A 92 21.70 -7.50 -1.75
N LYS A 93 23.01 -7.62 -1.51
CA LYS A 93 23.66 -8.94 -1.39
C LYS A 93 23.38 -9.59 -0.03
N ALA A 94 23.14 -8.79 1.00
CA ALA A 94 22.94 -9.25 2.38
C ALA A 94 21.47 -9.37 2.76
N LEU A 95 20.63 -8.45 2.29
CA LEU A 95 19.22 -8.37 2.66
C LEU A 95 18.33 -8.67 1.46
N ARG A 96 17.31 -9.50 1.67
CA ARG A 96 16.30 -9.80 0.63
C ARG A 96 14.89 -9.71 1.20
N PRO A 97 13.88 -9.38 0.37
CA PRO A 97 12.48 -9.52 0.74
C PRO A 97 12.18 -10.90 1.32
N GLY A 98 11.17 -11.00 2.18
CA GLY A 98 10.69 -12.27 2.70
C GLY A 98 10.18 -13.24 1.61
N LYS A 99 9.90 -14.47 2.02
CA LYS A 99 9.46 -15.56 1.14
C LYS A 99 7.95 -15.58 0.94
N GLU A 100 7.18 -15.12 1.92
CA GLU A 100 5.72 -15.03 1.87
C GLU A 100 5.30 -13.76 1.13
N LYS A 101 5.32 -13.85 -0.19
CA LYS A 101 5.09 -12.72 -1.11
C LYS A 101 3.61 -12.50 -1.40
N GLY A 102 3.30 -11.26 -1.72
CA GLY A 102 1.97 -10.82 -2.12
C GLY A 102 2.02 -9.40 -2.68
N ALA A 103 0.89 -8.71 -2.66
CA ALA A 103 0.84 -7.30 -3.04
C ALA A 103 -0.17 -6.52 -2.20
N VAL A 104 0.09 -5.22 -2.10
CA VAL A 104 -0.87 -4.21 -1.64
C VAL A 104 -1.65 -3.72 -2.86
N ILE A 105 -2.97 -3.62 -2.75
CA ILE A 105 -3.82 -3.00 -3.78
C ILE A 105 -4.20 -1.60 -3.29
N LEU A 106 -3.91 -0.60 -4.11
CA LEU A 106 -4.21 0.80 -3.85
C LEU A 106 -5.07 1.37 -4.98
N VAL A 107 -5.91 2.39 -4.68
CA VAL A 107 -6.80 2.99 -5.67
C VAL A 107 -6.84 4.51 -5.62
N GLY A 108 -7.20 5.13 -6.74
CA GLY A 108 -7.64 6.52 -6.80
C GLY A 108 -6.65 7.52 -7.39
N ALA A 109 -5.45 7.11 -7.85
CA ALA A 109 -4.49 8.09 -8.34
C ALA A 109 -4.96 8.83 -9.61
N LYS A 110 -4.68 10.13 -9.63
CA LYS A 110 -4.98 10.98 -10.78
C LYS A 110 -4.12 12.25 -10.80
N ALA A 111 -3.98 12.77 -12.02
CA ALA A 111 -3.49 14.12 -12.25
C ALA A 111 -4.50 15.17 -11.73
N PRO A 112 -4.11 16.46 -11.61
CA PRO A 112 -4.91 17.48 -10.92
C PRO A 112 -6.37 17.64 -11.36
N ILE A 113 -6.67 17.61 -12.65
CA ILE A 113 -8.02 17.94 -13.15
C ILE A 113 -9.03 16.84 -12.75
N LEU A 114 -10.17 17.13 -12.11
CA LEU A 114 -10.65 18.46 -11.64
C LEU A 114 -10.33 18.73 -10.16
N GLN A 115 -10.52 17.75 -9.26
CA GLN A 115 -10.47 17.96 -7.80
C GLN A 115 -9.08 17.79 -7.15
N GLY A 116 -8.02 18.19 -7.84
CA GLY A 116 -6.65 18.07 -7.34
C GLY A 116 -5.98 16.72 -7.66
N ALA A 117 -4.67 16.67 -7.43
CA ALA A 117 -3.88 15.47 -7.70
C ALA A 117 -4.02 14.49 -6.52
N LEU A 118 -4.18 13.21 -6.86
CA LEU A 118 -4.27 12.15 -5.86
C LEU A 118 -3.18 11.11 -6.14
N LEU A 119 -2.56 10.63 -5.07
CA LEU A 119 -1.88 9.34 -5.07
C LEU A 119 -2.89 8.26 -4.67
N SER A 120 -2.62 7.02 -5.07
CA SER A 120 -3.47 5.91 -4.69
C SER A 120 -3.43 5.69 -3.17
N SER A 121 -4.59 5.43 -2.59
CA SER A 121 -4.76 5.09 -1.17
C SER A 121 -4.88 3.57 -1.00
N VAL A 122 -4.38 3.04 0.12
CA VAL A 122 -4.45 1.59 0.41
C VAL A 122 -5.91 1.15 0.48
N LEU A 123 -6.25 0.11 -0.28
CA LEU A 123 -7.58 -0.51 -0.27
C LEU A 123 -7.53 -1.93 0.30
N ILE A 124 -6.56 -2.76 -0.13
CA ILE A 124 -6.31 -4.07 0.45
C ILE A 124 -4.85 -4.14 0.90
N PRO A 125 -4.57 -4.28 2.21
CA PRO A 125 -3.21 -4.21 2.75
C PRO A 125 -2.29 -5.35 2.30
N PHE A 126 -2.85 -6.54 2.07
CA PHE A 126 -2.08 -7.68 1.58
C PHE A 126 -2.99 -8.70 0.88
N VAL A 127 -2.58 -9.13 -0.31
CA VAL A 127 -3.14 -10.28 -1.02
C VAL A 127 -1.99 -11.25 -1.33
N PRO A 128 -2.09 -12.53 -0.94
CA PRO A 128 -1.10 -13.56 -1.30
C PRO A 128 -0.86 -13.63 -2.81
N ALA A 129 0.38 -13.93 -3.23
CA ALA A 129 0.75 -13.89 -4.64
C ALA A 129 -0.03 -14.88 -5.53
N ASP A 130 -0.43 -16.02 -4.97
CA ASP A 130 -1.23 -17.06 -5.61
C ASP A 130 -2.71 -16.68 -5.77
N GLU A 131 -3.25 -15.86 -4.87
CA GLU A 131 -4.63 -15.36 -4.91
C GLU A 131 -4.77 -14.02 -5.64
N LEU A 132 -3.64 -13.37 -5.98
CA LEU A 132 -3.59 -11.98 -6.41
C LEU A 132 -4.42 -11.71 -7.68
N LEU A 133 -4.32 -12.58 -8.68
CA LEU A 133 -5.00 -12.37 -9.96
C LEU A 133 -6.52 -12.45 -9.82
N ASP A 134 -7.02 -13.42 -9.07
CA ASP A 134 -8.46 -13.63 -8.90
C ASP A 134 -9.05 -12.56 -7.99
N THR A 135 -8.34 -12.19 -6.92
CA THR A 135 -8.71 -11.05 -6.08
C THR A 135 -8.80 -9.75 -6.90
N ILE A 136 -7.83 -9.48 -7.79
CA ILE A 136 -7.87 -8.30 -8.65
C ILE A 136 -9.10 -8.34 -9.57
N LYS A 137 -9.39 -9.47 -10.23
CA LYS A 137 -10.53 -9.57 -11.14
C LYS A 137 -11.84 -9.31 -10.43
N GLU A 138 -12.05 -9.95 -9.27
CA GLU A 138 -13.26 -9.79 -8.47
C GLU A 138 -13.40 -8.35 -7.97
N LEU A 139 -12.33 -7.80 -7.39
CA LEU A 139 -12.33 -6.43 -6.88
C LEU A 139 -12.59 -5.41 -7.98
N VAL A 140 -11.97 -5.58 -9.15
CA VAL A 140 -12.18 -4.71 -10.30
C VAL A 140 -13.63 -4.73 -10.76
N GLN A 141 -14.25 -5.90 -10.83
CA GLN A 141 -15.64 -6.02 -11.22
C GLN A 141 -16.55 -5.26 -10.25
N ARG A 142 -16.40 -5.48 -8.94
CA ARG A 142 -17.18 -4.77 -7.91
C ARG A 142 -16.97 -3.25 -7.96
N ILE A 143 -15.72 -2.80 -8.16
CA ILE A 143 -15.40 -1.37 -8.30
C ILE A 143 -16.02 -0.77 -9.57
N TRP A 144 -15.94 -1.47 -10.69
CA TRP A 144 -16.50 -0.99 -11.96
C TRP A 144 -18.03 -0.95 -11.92
N ASP A 145 -18.69 -1.97 -11.37
CA ASP A 145 -20.14 -1.99 -11.23
C ASP A 145 -20.61 -0.81 -10.36
N PHE A 146 -19.95 -0.57 -9.22
CA PHE A 146 -20.28 0.56 -8.36
C PHE A 146 -19.96 1.92 -9.02
N TRP A 147 -18.81 2.04 -9.69
CA TRP A 147 -18.42 3.30 -10.33
C TRP A 147 -19.26 3.62 -11.55
N ASP A 148 -19.69 2.63 -12.33
CA ASP A 148 -20.56 2.84 -13.48
C ASP A 148 -21.95 3.35 -13.07
N GLU A 149 -22.50 2.81 -11.98
CA GLU A 149 -23.81 3.22 -11.45
C GLU A 149 -23.76 4.61 -10.77
N TYR A 150 -22.75 4.88 -9.94
CA TYR A 150 -22.72 6.07 -9.08
C TYR A 150 -21.72 7.16 -9.52
N GLY A 151 -20.89 6.87 -10.52
CA GLY A 151 -19.92 7.80 -11.08
C GLY A 151 -20.60 8.85 -11.96
N THR A 152 -20.23 10.11 -11.77
CA THR A 152 -20.73 11.19 -12.63
C THR A 152 -19.91 11.32 -13.91
N ASN A 153 -20.45 12.00 -14.92
CA ASN A 153 -19.78 12.15 -16.21
C ASN A 153 -18.36 12.73 -16.06
N ARG A 154 -17.36 12.01 -16.56
CA ARG A 154 -15.92 12.37 -16.49
C ARG A 154 -15.36 12.45 -15.07
N GLU A 155 -15.97 11.79 -14.10
CA GLU A 155 -15.44 11.66 -12.74
C GLU A 155 -14.52 10.45 -12.64
N ARG A 156 -13.29 10.65 -12.12
CA ARG A 156 -12.37 9.53 -11.87
C ARG A 156 -12.75 8.79 -10.59
N LEU A 157 -12.34 7.52 -10.48
CA LEU A 157 -12.57 6.72 -9.28
C LEU A 157 -12.17 7.44 -7.98
N GLY A 158 -10.98 8.05 -7.94
CA GLY A 158 -10.51 8.78 -6.76
C GLY A 158 -11.37 9.98 -6.38
N GLU A 159 -11.98 10.67 -7.36
CA GLU A 159 -12.89 11.80 -7.12
C GLU A 159 -14.23 11.30 -6.58
N MET A 160 -14.75 10.20 -7.13
CA MET A 160 -15.95 9.56 -6.61
C MET A 160 -15.75 9.14 -5.14
N ILE A 161 -14.62 8.51 -4.80
CA ILE A 161 -14.31 8.10 -3.42
C ILE A 161 -14.28 9.32 -2.48
N GLN A 162 -13.71 10.46 -2.91
CA GLN A 162 -13.73 11.69 -2.11
C GLN A 162 -15.14 12.26 -1.94
N ARG A 163 -15.98 12.18 -2.97
CA ARG A 163 -17.36 12.69 -2.95
C ARG A 163 -18.31 11.83 -2.10
N VAL A 164 -18.30 10.50 -2.29
CA VAL A 164 -19.21 9.59 -1.58
C VAL A 164 -18.69 9.18 -0.20
N GLY A 165 -17.37 9.34 0.02
CA GLY A 165 -16.68 8.91 1.22
C GLY A 165 -16.19 7.45 1.14
N LEU A 166 -15.04 7.19 1.75
CA LEU A 166 -14.42 5.85 1.75
C LEU A 166 -15.34 4.79 2.35
N ALA A 167 -16.08 5.11 3.42
CA ALA A 167 -17.00 4.15 4.06
C ALA A 167 -18.12 3.69 3.10
N THR A 168 -18.78 4.62 2.41
CA THR A 168 -19.81 4.32 1.41
C THR A 168 -19.25 3.51 0.25
N PHE A 169 -18.04 3.84 -0.21
CA PHE A 169 -17.37 3.09 -1.26
C PHE A 169 -17.06 1.65 -0.83
N LEU A 170 -16.53 1.46 0.38
CA LEU A 170 -16.22 0.14 0.96
C LEU A 170 -17.49 -0.73 1.09
N GLU A 171 -18.58 -0.16 1.61
CA GLU A 171 -19.88 -0.82 1.68
C GLU A 171 -20.38 -1.20 0.28
N GLY A 172 -20.29 -0.29 -0.68
CA GLY A 172 -20.72 -0.50 -2.06
C GLY A 172 -19.97 -1.61 -2.81
N ILE A 173 -18.71 -1.88 -2.45
CA ILE A 173 -17.90 -2.96 -3.04
C ILE A 173 -17.82 -4.19 -2.12
N GLY A 174 -18.53 -4.19 -0.98
CA GLY A 174 -18.54 -5.29 -0.01
C GLY A 174 -17.17 -5.58 0.59
N LEU A 175 -16.44 -4.56 1.03
CA LEU A 175 -15.14 -4.67 1.69
C LEU A 175 -15.19 -4.05 3.10
N ASP A 176 -14.66 -4.75 4.09
CA ASP A 176 -14.59 -4.24 5.46
C ASP A 176 -13.48 -3.18 5.63
N PRO A 177 -13.69 -2.15 6.48
CA PRO A 177 -12.66 -1.16 6.75
C PRO A 177 -11.50 -1.75 7.57
N ALA A 178 -10.28 -1.34 7.24
CA ALA A 178 -9.06 -1.71 7.94
C ALA A 178 -8.26 -0.47 8.37
N PRO A 179 -7.56 -0.49 9.53
CA PRO A 179 -6.76 0.65 9.99
C PRO A 179 -5.71 1.12 8.98
N GLU A 180 -5.14 0.21 8.19
CA GLU A 180 -4.12 0.48 7.18
C GLU A 180 -4.63 1.33 6.00
N MET A 181 -5.94 1.51 5.87
CA MET A 181 -6.56 2.35 4.83
C MET A 181 -6.43 3.85 5.13
N VAL A 182 -6.08 4.22 6.37
CA VAL A 182 -5.95 5.63 6.80
C VAL A 182 -4.56 5.91 7.37
N SER A 183 -4.04 7.11 7.13
CA SER A 183 -2.78 7.56 7.74
C SER A 183 -2.96 8.00 9.20
N ALA A 184 -4.15 8.50 9.53
CA ALA A 184 -4.59 8.83 10.87
C ALA A 184 -6.12 8.77 10.93
N PRO A 185 -6.71 8.48 12.11
CA PRO A 185 -8.14 8.70 12.32
C PRO A 185 -8.52 10.15 12.05
N ARG A 186 -9.79 10.38 11.75
CA ARG A 186 -10.33 11.74 11.62
C ARG A 186 -10.15 12.53 12.91
N ASP A 187 -9.87 13.82 12.76
CA ASP A 187 -9.67 14.79 13.85
C ASP A 187 -10.95 15.56 14.22
N ASN A 188 -11.96 15.50 13.36
CA ASN A 188 -13.23 16.21 13.51
C ASN A 188 -14.36 15.25 13.93
N PRO A 189 -15.29 15.69 14.79
CA PRO A 189 -16.26 14.82 15.46
C PRO A 189 -17.54 14.53 14.64
N TYR A 190 -17.61 14.91 13.35
CA TYR A 190 -18.83 14.77 12.53
C TYR A 190 -19.06 13.33 12.03
N ILE A 191 -19.21 12.39 12.96
CA ILE A 191 -19.40 10.95 12.68
C ILE A 191 -20.85 10.71 12.27
N TYR A 192 -21.04 10.12 11.09
CA TYR A 192 -22.34 9.67 10.62
C TYR A 192 -22.59 8.25 11.15
N PHE A 193 -23.79 8.01 11.68
CA PHE A 193 -24.26 6.70 12.10
C PHE A 193 -25.39 6.24 11.19
N GLN A 194 -25.46 4.94 10.89
CA GLN A 194 -26.57 4.33 10.17
C GLN A 194 -27.77 4.19 11.11
N THR A 195 -28.96 4.56 10.65
CA THR A 195 -30.20 4.57 11.43
C THR A 195 -30.65 3.19 11.93
N GLU A 196 -30.16 2.09 11.33
CA GLU A 196 -30.59 0.73 11.70
C GLU A 196 -29.72 0.05 12.77
N LYS A 197 -28.56 0.63 13.14
CA LYS A 197 -27.69 0.07 14.21
C LYS A 197 -27.99 0.64 15.60
N GLU A 198 -28.95 1.56 15.73
CA GLU A 198 -29.48 1.99 17.02
C GLU A 198 -30.68 1.11 17.42
N SER A 199 -30.42 -0.18 17.65
CA SER A 199 -31.32 -1.02 18.43
C SER A 199 -30.68 -1.33 19.78
N GLY A 200 -30.88 -0.40 20.73
CA GLY A 200 -30.82 -0.68 22.17
C GLY A 200 -29.55 -0.26 22.90
N GLN A 201 -29.55 0.98 23.39
CA GLN A 201 -29.24 1.27 24.79
C GLN A 201 -30.35 2.16 25.36
#